data_AF-A0A4Q3W9N5-F1
#
_entry.id   AF-A0A4Q3W9N5-F1
#
_cell.length_a   1.000
_cell.length_b   1.000
_cell.length_c   1.000
_cell.angle_alpha   90.00
_cell.angle_beta   90.00
_cell.angle_gamma   90.00
#
_symmetry.space_group_name_H-M   'P 1'
#
loop_
_entity.id
_entity.type
_entity.pdbx_description
1 polymer ?
#
loop_
_entity_poly.entity_id
_entity_poly.type
_entity_poly.pdbx_seq_one_letter_code
_entity_poly.pdbx_strand_id
1 'polypeptide(L)' 'MKDYLSAYIKSQQEALAKIPIDAVETIIKKIHESWTLDRQLFIVGNGGSASNASHFATDLGKSASDAMGKPFRCMS' A
#
# COMPACT_ATOMS: atom_id res chain seq x y z
N MET A 1 1.85 23.02 -22.18
CA MET A 1 1.30 21.68 -21.87
C MET A 1 2.38 20.60 -21.89
N LYS A 2 3.13 20.41 -22.99
CA LYS A 2 4.21 19.41 -23.04
C LYS A 2 5.23 19.58 -21.91
N ASP A 3 5.72 20.80 -21.68
CA ASP A 3 6.71 21.06 -20.63
C ASP A 3 6.17 20.77 -19.22
N TYR A 4 4.90 21.09 -18.96
CA TYR A 4 4.24 20.75 -17.70
C TYR A 4 4.16 19.24 -17.49
N LEU A 5 3.74 18.48 -18.51
CA LEU A 5 3.65 17.03 -18.42
C LEU A 5 5.03 16.39 -18.21
N SER A 6 6.07 16.87 -18.92
CA SER A 6 7.44 16.41 -18.73
C SER A 6 7.96 16.70 -17.33
N ALA A 7 7.68 17.89 -16.78
CA ALA A 7 8.05 18.24 -15.41
C ALA A 7 7.30 17.39 -14.38
N TYR A 8 6.00 17.15 -14.58
CA TYR A 8 5.20 16.30 -13.69
C TYR A 8 5.74 14.87 -13.65
N ILE A 9 6.02 14.26 -14.82
CA ILE A 9 6.61 12.92 -14.89
C ILE A 9 7.97 12.87 -14.19
N LYS A 10 8.83 13.87 -14.42
CA LYS A 10 10.13 13.96 -13.73
C LYS A 10 9.96 14.01 -12.21
N SER A 11 9.01 14.81 -11.71
CA SER A 11 8.74 14.92 -10.27
C SER A 11 8.27 13.59 -9.66
N GLN A 12 7.48 12.81 -10.39
CA GLN A 12 7.04 11.49 -9.96
C GLN A 12 8.21 10.50 -9.89
N GLN A 13 9.10 10.51 -10.88
CA GLN A 13 10.31 9.68 -10.87
C GLN A 13 11.22 10.02 -9.69
N GLU A 14 11.43 11.31 -9.41
CA GLU A 14 12.22 11.77 -8.27
C GLU A 14 11.58 11.39 -6.92
N ALA A 15 10.24 11.43 -6.83
CA ALA A 15 9.52 10.98 -5.65
C ALA A 15 9.68 9.48 -5.42
N LEU A 16 9.55 8.67 -6.48
CA LEU A 16 9.73 7.21 -6.42
C LEU A 16 11.17 6.83 -6.03
N ALA A 17 12.17 7.52 -6.59
CA ALA A 17 13.58 7.27 -6.31
C ALA A 17 13.96 7.53 -4.83
N LYS A 18 13.17 8.30 -4.09
CA LYS A 18 13.39 8.61 -2.68
C LYS A 18 12.75 7.58 -1.73
N ILE A 19 12.00 6.60 -2.23
CA ILE A 19 11.37 5.58 -1.39
C ILE A 19 12.46 4.67 -0.82
N PRO A 20 12.65 4.61 0.52
CA PRO A 20 13.65 3.75 1.12
C PRO A 20 13.19 2.29 1.07
N ILE A 21 13.90 1.46 0.31
CA ILE A 21 13.54 0.04 0.06
C ILE A 21 13.46 -0.75 1.37
N ASP A 22 14.37 -0.53 2.31
CA ASP A 22 14.38 -1.23 3.60
C ASP A 22 13.13 -0.93 4.45
N ALA A 23 12.59 0.29 4.35
CA ALA A 23 11.36 0.65 5.04
C ALA A 23 10.14 -0.04 4.40
N VAL A 24 10.12 -0.16 3.07
CA VAL A 24 9.09 -0.91 2.34
C VAL A 24 9.12 -2.38 2.75
N GLU A 25 10.31 -2.99 2.78
CA GLU A 25 10.49 -4.37 3.22
C GLU A 25 10.01 -4.57 4.66
N THR A 26 10.32 -3.63 5.55
CA THR A 26 9.88 -3.66 6.95
C THR A 26 8.35 -3.66 7.05
N ILE A 27 7.65 -2.84 6.26
CA ILE A 27 6.19 -2.79 6.24
C ILE A 27 5.61 -4.12 5.74
N ILE A 28 6.16 -4.67 4.65
CA ILE A 28 5.72 -5.96 4.09
C ILE A 28 5.85 -7.07 5.14
N LYS A 29 7.00 -7.15 5.82
CA LYS A 29 7.25 -8.15 6.87
C LYS A 29 6.24 -8.03 8.01
N LYS A 30 5.92 -6.82 8.46
CA LYS A 30 4.92 -6.58 9.53
C LYS A 30 3.49 -6.95 9.12
N ILE A 31 3.11 -6.66 7.88
CA ILE A 31 1.80 -7.05 7.33
C ILE A 31 1.70 -8.58 7.27
N HIS A 32 2.75 -9.25 6.79
CA HIS A 32 2.79 -10.71 6.73
C HIS A 32 2.76 -11.35 8.12
N GLU A 33 3.52 -10.84 9.09
CA GLU A 33 3.48 -11.30 10.47
C GLU A 33 2.05 -11.16 11.05
N SER A 34 1.41 -10.02 10.80
CA SER A 34 0.03 -9.78 11.27
C SER A 34 -0.95 -10.78 10.70
N TRP A 35 -0.81 -11.14 9.42
CA TRP A 35 -1.60 -12.20 8.79
C TRP A 35 -1.33 -13.57 9.41
N THR A 36 -0.06 -13.96 9.56
CA THR A 36 0.34 -15.23 10.18
C THR A 36 -0.26 -15.37 11.59
N LEU A 37 -0.24 -14.29 12.37
CA LEU A 37 -0.77 -14.24 13.73
C LEU A 37 -2.28 -13.93 13.84
N ASP A 38 -3.00 -13.94 12.72
CA ASP A 38 -4.46 -13.70 12.66
C ASP A 38 -4.94 -12.35 13.23
N ARG A 39 -4.12 -11.31 13.09
CA ARG A 39 -4.42 -9.96 13.60
C ARG A 39 -5.27 -9.16 12.61
N GLN A 40 -6.02 -8.21 13.15
CA GLN A 40 -6.75 -7.21 12.37
C GLN A 40 -5.82 -6.07 11.94
N LEU A 41 -5.80 -5.76 10.64
CA LEU A 41 -5.16 -4.58 10.08
C LEU A 41 -6.18 -3.44 9.97
N PHE A 42 -5.82 -2.26 10.48
CA PHE A 42 -6.57 -1.02 10.30
C PHE A 42 -5.72 -0.07 9.45
N ILE A 43 -6.24 0.32 8.29
CA ILE A 43 -5.51 1.09 7.29
C ILE A 43 -6.17 2.46 7.21
N VAL A 44 -5.52 3.51 7.70
CA VAL A 44 -6.15 4.83 7.85
C VAL A 44 -5.48 5.83 6.91
N GLY A 45 -6.28 6.70 6.29
CA GLY A 45 -5.81 7.80 5.46
C GLY A 45 -6.73 9.01 5.56
N ASN A 46 -6.19 10.20 5.29
CA ASN A 46 -6.93 11.47 5.30
C ASN A 46 -6.97 12.09 3.89
N GLY A 47 -8.11 12.69 3.53
CA GLY A 47 -8.29 13.30 2.20
C GLY A 47 -8.10 12.28 1.07
N GLY A 48 -7.32 12.62 0.04
CA GLY A 48 -7.04 11.70 -1.06
C GLY A 48 -6.38 10.37 -0.62
N SER A 49 -5.66 10.36 0.50
CA SER A 49 -5.06 9.13 1.06
C SER A 49 -6.09 8.19 1.66
N ALA A 50 -7.31 8.64 1.98
CA ALA A 50 -8.40 7.77 2.40
C ALA A 50 -8.79 6.80 1.29
N SER A 51 -8.84 7.26 0.03
CA SER A 51 -9.11 6.40 -1.12
C SER A 51 -8.00 5.34 -1.31
N ASN A 52 -6.73 5.71 -1.10
CA ASN A 52 -5.63 4.76 -1.14
C ASN A 52 -5.74 3.70 -0.03
N ALA A 53 -6.15 4.11 1.17
CA ALA A 53 -6.35 3.20 2.30
C ALA A 53 -7.47 2.18 2.01
N SER A 54 -8.61 2.63 1.49
CA SER A 54 -9.73 1.76 1.10
C SER A 54 -9.38 0.82 -0.05
N HIS A 55 -8.63 1.31 -1.04
CA HIS A 55 -8.14 0.46 -2.12
C HIS A 55 -7.18 -0.60 -1.58
N PHE A 56 -6.24 -0.22 -0.73
CA PHE A 56 -5.26 -1.15 -0.15
C PHE A 56 -5.93 -2.23 0.72
N ALA A 57 -6.95 -1.87 1.51
CA ALA A 57 -7.76 -2.83 2.25
C ALA A 57 -8.52 -3.80 1.33
N THR A 58 -9.00 -3.31 0.18
CA THR A 58 -9.69 -4.13 -0.83
C THR A 58 -8.73 -5.13 -1.47
N ASP A 59 -7.53 -4.69 -1.86
CA ASP A 59 -6.51 -5.56 -2.48
C ASP A 59 -6.06 -6.65 -1.51
N LEU A 60 -5.83 -6.31 -0.25
CA LEU A 60 -5.47 -7.27 0.80
C LEU A 60 -6.62 -8.26 1.06
N GLY A 61 -7.84 -7.76 1.25
CA GLY A 61 -9.00 -8.58 1.60
C GLY A 61 -9.54 -9.46 0.48
N LYS A 62 -9.18 -9.18 -0.78
CA LYS A 62 -9.60 -9.95 -1.97
C LYS A 62 -8.40 -10.59 -2.66
N SER A 63 -7.71 -9.87 -3.53
CA SER A 63 -6.70 -10.42 -4.44
C SER A 63 -5.53 -11.08 -3.71
N ALA A 64 -4.98 -10.44 -2.67
CA ALA A 64 -3.93 -11.07 -1.88
C ALA A 64 -4.48 -12.25 -1.08
N SER A 65 -5.68 -12.13 -0.52
CA SER A 65 -6.32 -13.21 0.24
C SER A 65 -6.61 -14.46 -0.60
N ASP A 66 -6.98 -14.31 -1.87
CA ASP A 66 -7.25 -15.43 -2.79
C ASP A 66 -6.02 -16.31 -3.04
N ALA A 67 -4.83 -15.71 -2.99
CA ALA A 67 -3.56 -16.44 -3.17
C ALA A 67 -3.03 -17.08 -1.88
N MET A 68 -3.67 -16.85 -0.73
CA MET A 68 -3.15 -17.22 0.59
C MET A 68 -4.03 -18.29 1.25
N GLY A 69 -3.45 -19.04 2.20
CA GLY A 69 -4.17 -20.13 2.90
C GLY A 69 -5.30 -19.67 3.84
N LYS A 70 -5.43 -18.37 4.09
CA LYS A 70 -6.53 -17.73 4.82
C LYS A 70 -6.60 -16.24 4.45
N PRO A 71 -7.76 -15.58 4.56
CA PRO A 71 -7.89 -14.18 4.19
C PRO A 71 -7.18 -13.24 5.17
N PHE A 72 -6.79 -12.07 4.69
CA PHE A 72 -6.41 -10.95 5.53
C PHE A 72 -7.65 -10.38 6.22
N ARG A 73 -7.53 -10.16 7.52
CA ARG A 73 -8.51 -9.41 8.29
C ARG A 73 -8.11 -7.94 8.25
N CYS A 74 -8.72 -7.16 7.35
CA CYS A 74 -8.36 -5.77 7.15
C CYS A 74 -9.57 -4.87 6.91
N MET A 75 -9.45 -3.60 7.29
CA MET A 75 -10.43 -2.55 6.97
C MET A 75 -9.75 -1.18 6.91
N SER A 76 -10.38 -0.23 6.22
CA SER A 76 -9.97 1.18 6.19
C SER A 76 -11.04 2.08 6.76
#